data_AF-A0A811R939-F1
#
_entry.id   AF-A0A811R939-F1
#
_cell.length_a   1.000
_cell.length_b   1.000
_cell.length_c   1.000
_cell.angle_alpha   90.00
_cell.angle_beta   90.00
_cell.angle_gamma   90.00
#
_symmetry.space_group_name_H-M   'P 1'
#
loop_
_entity.id
_entity.type
_entity.pdbx_description
1 polymer ?
#
loop_
_entity_poly.entity_id
_entity_poly.type
_entity_poly.pdbx_seq_one_letter_code
_entity_poly.pdbx_strand_id
1 'polypeptide(L)'
;MALRSEDTRELLQAHVELWNQTYGFMKSVALAVALDLRIADAIHRHGGAATLSQILGEIGARPCKLPGLRRLMRVLTVSGTFTIVQPSAETMSSESDGHEPVYKLTTASSLLVSSNGGGESSATASLSPMLNHVLSPFRDSPLSMGLTAWFRHDEDEQAPGPCPFTLMYGTTLWEVCSRDDAINALFNNAMAADSHFLMQIVLREFGEVFHGIDSLVDVAGGVGGAAMAIAAAFPCLKCTVLDLPHVVAKAPSSSIGNVQFVGGDMFESIPPANVVFLKWILHDWSDDECIKILKNCKQAIPSRDAGGKIIIIDIVVGSESSDTKLLETQVIYDLHLMKIGGVERDEQEWKKIFLEAGFKDYKIMPVLGLRSIIELYP
;
A
#
# COMPACT_ATOMS: atom_id res chain seq x y z
N MET A 1 -1.26 11.81 -31.75
CA MET A 1 0.13 12.30 -31.76
C MET A 1 0.82 11.53 -30.66
N ALA A 2 1.79 10.67 -30.97
CA ALA A 2 2.46 9.84 -29.97
C ALA A 2 3.29 10.74 -29.04
N LEU A 3 3.06 10.63 -27.73
CA LEU A 3 3.89 11.27 -26.70
C LEU A 3 5.30 10.65 -26.75
N ARG A 4 6.34 11.47 -26.57
CA ARG A 4 7.74 11.03 -26.50
C ARG A 4 8.02 10.37 -25.15
N SER A 5 9.09 9.57 -25.04
CA SER A 5 9.49 8.94 -23.77
C SER A 5 9.83 9.95 -22.68
N GLU A 6 10.38 11.12 -23.05
CA GLU A 6 10.57 12.25 -22.15
C GLU A 6 9.23 12.76 -21.59
N ASP A 7 8.21 12.89 -22.45
CA ASP A 7 6.84 13.26 -22.04
C ASP A 7 6.24 12.23 -21.06
N THR A 8 6.54 10.93 -21.23
CA THR A 8 6.10 9.88 -20.31
C THR A 8 6.64 10.08 -18.91
N ARG A 9 7.96 10.30 -18.80
CA ARG A 9 8.61 10.50 -17.50
C ARG A 9 8.08 11.77 -16.81
N GLU A 10 7.88 12.84 -17.58
CA GLU A 10 7.26 14.07 -17.07
C GLU A 10 5.83 13.84 -16.56
N LEU A 11 5.02 13.07 -17.28
CA LEU A 11 3.66 12.71 -16.85
C LEU A 11 3.67 11.87 -15.57
N LEU A 12 4.56 10.89 -15.46
CA LEU A 12 4.70 10.09 -14.23
C LEU A 12 5.17 10.94 -13.05
N GLN A 13 6.09 11.88 -13.27
CA GLN A 13 6.52 12.81 -12.23
C GLN A 13 5.39 13.75 -11.79
N ALA A 14 4.64 14.30 -12.74
CA ALA A 14 3.47 15.14 -12.46
C ALA A 14 2.39 14.35 -11.69
N HIS A 15 2.24 13.07 -12.03
CA HIS A 15 1.34 12.17 -11.32
C HIS A 15 1.81 11.93 -9.87
N VAL A 16 3.11 11.71 -9.63
CA VAL A 16 3.69 11.63 -8.27
C VAL A 16 3.41 12.93 -7.49
N GLU A 17 3.58 14.09 -8.11
CA GLU A 17 3.30 15.39 -7.49
C GLU A 17 1.84 15.51 -7.05
N LEU A 18 0.90 15.18 -7.93
CA LEU A 18 -0.53 15.23 -7.62
C LEU A 18 -0.91 14.27 -6.49
N TRP A 19 -0.34 13.08 -6.45
CA TRP A 19 -0.58 12.12 -5.38
C TRP A 19 0.01 12.58 -4.05
N ASN A 20 1.23 13.13 -4.06
CA ASN A 20 1.85 13.69 -2.86
C ASN A 20 0.99 14.81 -2.26
N GLN A 21 0.47 15.71 -3.10
CA GLN A 21 -0.43 16.78 -2.66
C GLN A 21 -1.77 16.23 -2.16
N THR A 22 -2.37 15.30 -2.89
CA THR A 22 -3.67 14.69 -2.56
C THR A 22 -3.63 14.01 -1.20
N TYR A 23 -2.56 13.26 -0.92
CA TYR A 23 -2.39 12.58 0.35
C TYR A 23 -1.58 13.38 1.37
N GLY A 24 -1.25 14.65 1.11
CA GLY A 24 -0.46 15.49 2.01
C GLY A 24 -1.09 15.63 3.40
N PHE A 25 -2.42 15.57 3.50
CA PHE A 25 -3.15 15.58 4.78
C PHE A 25 -2.79 14.41 5.70
N MET A 26 -2.31 13.28 5.15
CA MET A 26 -1.89 12.12 5.93
C MET A 26 -0.68 12.42 6.81
N LYS A 27 0.16 13.41 6.47
CA LYS A 27 1.23 13.87 7.36
C LYS A 27 0.64 14.45 8.66
N SER A 28 -0.45 15.22 8.54
CA SER A 28 -1.19 15.77 9.68
C SER A 28 -1.88 14.67 10.48
N VAL A 29 -2.48 13.67 9.82
CA VAL A 29 -3.07 12.49 10.49
C VAL A 29 -1.99 11.71 11.24
N ALA A 30 -0.84 11.42 10.62
CA ALA A 30 0.27 10.73 11.26
C ALA A 30 0.76 11.47 12.51
N LEU A 31 0.91 12.79 12.42
CA LEU A 31 1.32 13.61 13.56
C LEU A 31 0.26 13.63 14.68
N ALA A 32 -1.03 13.70 14.32
CA ALA A 32 -2.12 13.64 15.29
C ALA A 32 -2.16 12.29 16.03
N VAL A 33 -2.02 11.18 15.31
CA VAL A 33 -1.92 9.84 15.91
C VAL A 33 -0.69 9.73 16.83
N ALA A 34 0.47 10.26 16.41
CA ALA A 34 1.69 10.22 17.21
C ALA A 34 1.58 11.04 18.51
N LEU A 35 0.89 12.19 18.47
CA LEU A 35 0.56 13.00 19.64
C LEU A 35 -0.38 12.26 20.59
N ASP A 36 -1.43 11.65 20.05
CA ASP A 36 -2.42 10.88 20.83
C ASP A 36 -1.83 9.62 21.47
N LEU A 37 -0.87 8.98 20.81
CA LEU A 37 -0.11 7.85 21.34
C LEU A 37 1.09 8.28 22.21
N ARG A 38 1.39 9.58 22.30
CA ARG A 38 2.53 10.13 23.05
C ARG A 38 3.88 9.53 22.66
N ILE A 39 4.11 9.30 21.36
CA ILE A 39 5.33 8.66 20.84
C ILE A 39 6.59 9.44 21.24
N ALA A 40 6.57 10.78 21.18
CA ALA A 40 7.72 11.59 21.58
C ALA A 40 8.08 11.41 23.06
N ASP A 41 7.09 11.31 23.94
CA ASP A 41 7.30 11.02 25.35
C ASP A 41 7.87 9.60 25.56
N ALA A 42 7.39 8.63 24.79
CA ALA A 42 7.90 7.27 24.84
C ALA A 42 9.40 7.21 24.51
N ILE A 43 9.82 7.85 23.41
CA ILE A 43 11.25 7.93 23.04
C ILE A 43 12.04 8.74 24.08
N HIS A 44 11.47 9.83 24.61
CA HIS A 44 12.12 10.64 25.64
C HIS A 44 12.41 9.85 26.92
N ARG A 45 11.47 9.01 27.39
CA ARG A 45 11.65 8.16 28.58
C ARG A 45 12.77 7.12 28.42
N HIS A 46 13.11 6.75 27.19
CA HIS A 46 14.27 5.93 26.86
C HIS A 46 15.57 6.73 26.63
N GLY A 47 15.64 7.99 27.06
CA GLY A 47 16.83 8.84 26.90
C GLY A 47 16.96 9.50 25.52
N GLY A 48 15.84 9.62 24.79
CA GLY A 48 15.79 10.32 23.49
C GLY A 48 16.07 9.43 22.28
N ALA A 49 16.27 8.12 22.48
CA ALA A 49 16.45 7.12 21.43
C ALA A 49 15.76 5.80 21.84
N ALA A 50 14.98 5.18 20.95
CA ALA A 50 14.27 3.94 21.22
C ALA A 50 14.05 3.09 19.96
N THR A 51 13.98 1.77 20.11
CA THR A 51 13.55 0.86 19.03
C THR A 51 12.02 0.86 18.89
N LEU A 52 11.46 0.30 17.79
CA LEU A 52 10.00 0.24 17.66
C LEU A 52 9.39 -0.63 18.77
N SER A 53 10.03 -1.74 19.13
CA SER A 53 9.58 -2.60 20.23
C SER A 53 9.49 -1.83 21.57
N GLN A 54 10.48 -0.98 21.86
CA GLN A 54 10.48 -0.13 23.06
C GLN A 54 9.36 0.91 23.01
N ILE A 55 9.21 1.60 21.88
CA ILE A 55 8.12 2.58 21.68
C ILE A 55 6.76 1.89 21.85
N LEU A 56 6.57 0.71 21.25
CA LEU A 56 5.34 -0.07 21.30
C LEU A 56 4.95 -0.44 22.74
N GLY A 57 5.92 -0.92 23.53
CA GLY A 57 5.70 -1.26 24.94
C GLY A 57 5.32 -0.04 25.77
N GLU A 58 5.95 1.10 25.50
CA GLU A 58 5.75 2.34 26.25
C GLU A 58 4.41 3.03 25.93
N ILE A 59 3.88 2.85 24.72
CA ILE A 59 2.50 3.27 24.36
C ILE A 59 1.43 2.25 24.79
N GLY A 60 1.84 1.09 25.33
CA GLY A 60 0.94 0.04 25.81
C GLY A 60 0.23 -0.74 24.69
N ALA A 61 0.81 -0.83 23.50
CA ALA A 61 0.23 -1.56 22.37
C ALA A 61 0.74 -3.01 22.28
N ARG A 62 -0.07 -3.89 21.67
CA ARG A 62 0.24 -5.32 21.52
C ARG A 62 1.31 -5.58 20.43
N PRO A 63 2.13 -6.65 20.53
CA PRO A 63 3.17 -6.96 19.54
C PRO A 63 2.70 -7.06 18.08
N CYS A 64 1.47 -7.53 17.84
CA CYS A 64 0.86 -7.59 16.50
C CYS A 64 0.71 -6.21 15.83
N LYS A 65 0.74 -5.11 16.59
CA LYS A 65 0.65 -3.73 16.08
C LYS A 65 1.98 -3.16 15.60
N LEU A 66 3.08 -3.88 15.80
CA LEU A 66 4.43 -3.45 15.41
C LEU A 66 4.55 -3.08 13.91
N PRO A 67 3.96 -3.83 12.94
CA PRO A 67 3.98 -3.42 11.54
C PRO A 67 3.28 -2.08 11.31
N GLY A 68 2.13 -1.84 11.95
CA GLY A 68 1.42 -0.57 11.87
C GLY A 68 2.24 0.59 12.46
N LEU A 69 2.90 0.37 13.61
CA LEU A 69 3.78 1.36 14.21
C LEU A 69 4.97 1.69 13.30
N ARG A 70 5.55 0.67 12.64
CA ARG A 70 6.63 0.86 11.65
C ARG A 70 6.18 1.78 10.52
N ARG A 71 4.97 1.59 9.97
CA ARG A 71 4.41 2.42 8.87
C ARG A 71 4.22 3.87 9.31
N LEU A 72 3.62 4.07 10.50
CA LEU A 72 3.48 5.39 11.10
C LEU A 72 4.84 6.09 11.29
N MET A 73 5.82 5.39 11.87
CA MET A 73 7.16 5.92 12.11
C MET A 73 7.94 6.18 10.82
N ARG A 74 7.73 5.40 9.74
CA ARG A 74 8.30 5.67 8.40
C ARG A 74 7.84 7.03 7.88
N VAL A 75 6.53 7.32 7.90
CA VAL A 75 5.98 8.62 7.48
C VAL A 75 6.56 9.76 8.29
N LEU A 76 6.58 9.63 9.62
CA LEU A 76 7.09 10.67 10.52
C LEU A 76 8.60 10.89 10.39
N THR A 77 9.35 9.86 9.98
CA THR A 77 10.79 9.96 9.72
C THR A 77 11.07 10.65 8.39
N VAL A 78 10.40 10.22 7.30
CA VAL A 78 10.56 10.85 5.97
C VAL A 78 10.07 12.31 5.99
N SER A 79 9.07 12.61 6.80
CA SER A 79 8.57 13.99 7.02
C SER A 79 9.46 14.81 7.97
N GLY A 80 10.57 14.26 8.49
CA GLY A 80 11.54 14.97 9.33
C GLY A 80 11.13 15.19 10.79
N THR A 81 10.04 14.58 11.27
CA THR A 81 9.60 14.69 12.67
C THR A 81 10.51 13.88 13.59
N PHE A 82 10.85 12.64 13.21
CA PHE A 82 11.83 11.81 13.89
C PHE A 82 13.00 11.51 12.94
N THR A 83 14.10 10.97 13.48
CA THR A 83 15.19 10.43 12.66
C THR A 83 15.47 8.99 13.05
N ILE A 84 16.05 8.23 12.13
CA ILE A 84 16.42 6.84 12.33
C ILE A 84 17.93 6.69 12.20
N VAL A 85 18.54 5.94 13.11
CA VAL A 85 19.95 5.59 13.02
C VAL A 85 20.02 4.09 12.77
N GLN A 86 20.53 3.73 11.58
CA GLN A 86 20.86 2.35 11.29
C GLN A 86 22.17 1.98 12.02
N PRO A 87 22.28 0.77 12.60
CA PRO A 87 23.54 0.25 13.10
C PRO A 87 24.59 0.27 11.96
N SER A 88 25.80 0.76 12.22
CA SER A 88 26.86 0.80 11.21
C SER A 88 27.35 -0.62 10.88
N ALA A 89 27.74 -0.83 9.62
CA ALA A 89 28.29 -2.10 9.15
C ALA A 89 29.55 -2.58 9.92
N GLU A 90 30.23 -1.68 10.64
CA GLU A 90 31.45 -1.96 11.42
C GLU A 90 31.18 -2.65 12.77
N THR A 91 29.92 -2.69 13.24
CA THR A 91 29.53 -3.42 14.48
C THR A 91 28.94 -4.81 14.21
N MET A 92 28.97 -5.27 12.95
CA MET A 92 28.47 -6.58 12.54
C MET A 92 29.41 -7.72 12.95
N SER A 93 29.39 -8.11 14.22
CA SER A 93 29.95 -9.39 14.67
C SER A 93 29.09 -10.56 14.17
N SER A 94 29.75 -11.68 13.85
CA SER A 94 29.24 -12.86 13.15
C SER A 94 28.30 -13.77 13.95
N GLU A 95 27.56 -13.24 14.93
CA GLU A 95 26.55 -13.99 15.66
C GLU A 95 25.21 -13.25 15.54
N SER A 96 24.21 -13.98 15.08
CA SER A 96 22.87 -13.50 14.74
C SER A 96 22.18 -12.79 15.91
N ASP A 97 22.05 -11.47 15.81
CA ASP A 97 20.81 -10.79 16.19
C ASP A 97 20.69 -9.49 15.38
N GLY A 98 19.61 -9.36 14.62
CA GLY A 98 19.37 -8.19 13.78
C GLY A 98 19.13 -6.97 14.65
N HIS A 99 20.13 -6.09 14.79
CA HIS A 99 19.96 -4.86 15.56
C HIS A 99 18.81 -4.02 14.97
N GLU A 100 17.70 -3.95 15.70
CA GLU A 100 16.50 -3.20 15.32
C GLU A 100 16.86 -1.72 15.09
N PRO A 101 16.33 -1.07 14.04
CA PRO A 101 16.56 0.35 13.82
C PRO A 101 16.17 1.20 15.03
N VAL A 102 17.02 2.17 15.38
CA VAL A 102 16.79 3.06 16.54
C VAL A 102 16.26 4.40 16.07
N TYR A 103 15.10 4.78 16.57
CA TYR A 103 14.46 6.08 16.31
C TYR A 103 14.88 7.09 17.37
N LYS A 104 15.20 8.32 16.94
CA LYS A 104 15.64 9.41 17.81
C LYS A 104 14.74 10.63 17.69
N LEU A 105 14.67 11.38 18.79
CA LEU A 105 14.09 12.72 18.75
C LEU A 105 14.94 13.63 17.85
N THR A 106 14.26 14.47 17.08
CA THR A 106 14.83 15.65 16.41
C THR A 106 14.53 16.88 17.26
N THR A 107 15.07 18.03 16.86
CA THR A 107 14.65 19.31 17.44
C THR A 107 13.13 19.52 17.31
N ALA A 108 12.53 19.09 16.20
CA ALA A 108 11.09 19.22 15.97
C ALA A 108 10.27 18.32 16.91
N SER A 109 10.59 17.02 17.01
CA SER A 109 9.86 16.12 17.92
C SER A 109 10.14 16.37 19.40
N SER A 110 11.27 17.00 19.75
CA SER A 110 11.53 17.43 21.13
C SER A 110 10.52 18.47 21.63
N LEU A 111 9.93 19.28 20.73
CA LEU A 111 8.86 20.22 21.07
C LEU A 111 7.54 19.51 21.44
N LEU A 112 7.42 18.22 21.13
CA LEU A 112 6.22 17.41 21.42
C LEU A 112 6.30 16.72 22.78
N VAL A 113 7.47 16.69 23.41
CA VAL A 113 7.65 16.08 24.73
C VAL A 113 6.86 16.87 25.77
N SER A 114 6.06 16.16 26.56
CA SER A 114 5.25 16.74 27.62
C SER A 114 6.15 17.24 28.74
N SER A 115 5.91 18.47 29.20
CA SER A 115 6.53 18.98 30.41
C SER A 115 5.88 18.30 31.63
N ASN A 116 6.40 17.16 32.06
CA ASN A 116 5.97 16.60 33.34
C ASN A 116 6.47 17.54 34.47
N GLY A 117 5.52 18.11 35.22
CA GLY A 117 5.78 19.10 36.25
C GLY A 117 6.64 18.60 37.41
N GLY A 118 7.37 19.53 38.03
CA GLY A 118 7.99 19.33 39.35
C GLY A 118 9.48 19.67 39.47
N GLY A 119 10.01 20.71 38.80
CA GLY A 119 11.36 21.18 39.05
C GLY A 119 11.71 22.41 38.21
N GLU A 120 11.89 23.55 38.86
CA GLU A 120 12.04 24.91 38.28
C GLU A 120 13.32 25.16 37.46
N SER A 121 13.94 24.18 36.81
CA SER A 121 15.25 24.44 36.18
C SER A 121 15.50 23.94 34.75
N SER A 122 14.53 23.35 34.05
CA SER A 122 14.61 23.18 32.58
C SER A 122 13.28 22.77 31.96
N ALA A 123 12.23 23.58 32.12
CA ALA A 123 10.95 23.35 31.43
C ALA A 123 11.05 23.87 29.99
N THR A 124 11.50 23.04 29.05
CA THR A 124 11.23 23.31 27.63
C THR A 124 9.71 23.31 27.45
N ALA A 125 9.13 24.45 27.09
CA ALA A 125 7.69 24.57 26.89
C ALA A 125 7.26 23.65 25.74
N SER A 126 6.39 22.69 26.05
CA SER A 126 5.82 21.77 25.05
C SER A 126 4.87 22.52 24.13
N LEU A 127 4.99 22.30 22.82
CA LEU A 127 4.04 22.82 21.81
C LEU A 127 2.88 21.85 21.53
N SER A 128 2.87 20.67 22.16
CA SER A 128 1.81 19.68 21.98
C SER A 128 0.40 20.24 22.16
N PRO A 129 0.08 21.11 23.16
CA PRO A 129 -1.27 21.69 23.28
C PRO A 129 -1.67 22.55 22.07
N MET A 130 -0.74 23.35 21.53
CA MET A 130 -1.00 24.19 20.35
C MET A 130 -1.21 23.33 19.10
N LEU A 131 -0.36 22.31 18.89
CA LEU A 131 -0.48 21.41 17.75
C LEU A 131 -1.77 20.57 17.83
N ASN A 132 -2.15 20.10 19.03
CA ASN A 132 -3.42 19.41 19.26
C ASN A 132 -4.62 20.30 18.90
N HIS A 133 -4.57 21.60 19.20
CA HIS A 133 -5.63 22.53 18.81
C HIS A 133 -5.76 22.64 17.29
N VAL A 134 -4.63 22.86 16.59
CA VAL A 134 -4.60 23.01 15.11
C VAL A 134 -4.97 21.71 14.40
N LEU A 135 -4.56 20.56 14.94
CA LEU A 135 -4.82 19.24 14.34
C LEU A 135 -6.19 18.66 14.68
N SER A 136 -7.02 19.36 15.46
CA SER A 136 -8.35 18.87 15.85
C SER A 136 -9.20 18.34 14.69
N PRO A 137 -9.27 18.97 13.49
CA PRO A 137 -10.07 18.43 12.39
C PRO A 137 -9.57 17.07 11.86
N PHE A 138 -8.26 16.83 11.94
CA PHE A 138 -7.66 15.57 11.52
C PHE A 138 -7.78 14.52 12.61
N ARG A 139 -7.58 14.90 13.87
CA ARG A 139 -7.71 14.04 15.03
C ARG A 139 -9.13 13.46 15.16
N ASP A 140 -10.13 14.32 14.95
CA ASP A 140 -11.55 13.95 15.05
C ASP A 140 -12.09 13.36 13.74
N SER A 141 -11.24 13.18 12.72
CA SER A 141 -11.63 12.50 11.49
C SER A 141 -11.80 11.00 11.73
N PRO A 142 -12.74 10.33 11.04
CA PRO A 142 -12.92 8.88 11.18
C PRO A 142 -11.65 8.08 10.87
N LEU A 143 -10.80 8.58 9.96
CA LEU A 143 -9.53 7.93 9.64
C LEU A 143 -8.56 7.93 10.83
N SER A 144 -8.33 9.09 11.44
CA SER A 144 -7.42 9.19 12.60
C SER A 144 -7.98 8.47 13.82
N MET A 145 -9.29 8.60 14.07
CA MET A 145 -9.96 7.88 15.15
C MET A 145 -9.84 6.36 14.96
N GLY A 146 -10.04 5.86 13.74
CA GLY A 146 -9.89 4.44 13.44
C GLY A 146 -8.47 3.93 13.62
N LEU A 147 -7.47 4.68 13.17
CA LEU A 147 -6.07 4.32 13.37
C LEU A 147 -5.69 4.30 14.87
N THR A 148 -6.05 5.33 15.62
CA THR A 148 -5.81 5.39 17.07
C THR A 148 -6.56 4.28 17.80
N ALA A 149 -7.82 4.02 17.43
CA ALA A 149 -8.60 2.92 17.99
C ALA A 149 -7.94 1.58 17.69
N TRP A 150 -7.46 1.36 16.47
CA TRP A 150 -6.76 0.13 16.09
C TRP A 150 -5.49 -0.11 16.90
N PHE A 151 -4.70 0.94 17.19
CA PHE A 151 -3.51 0.80 18.05
C PHE A 151 -3.85 0.44 19.51
N ARG A 152 -5.01 0.91 20.00
CA ARG A 152 -5.48 0.68 21.38
C ARG A 152 -6.39 -0.55 21.51
N HIS A 153 -6.81 -1.14 20.40
CA HIS A 153 -7.70 -2.28 20.39
C HIS A 153 -6.94 -3.54 20.81
N ASP A 154 -7.45 -4.22 21.84
CA ASP A 154 -6.97 -5.53 22.25
C ASP A 154 -7.40 -6.56 21.20
N GLU A 155 -6.45 -7.02 20.39
CA GLU A 155 -6.70 -8.13 19.45
C GLU A 155 -6.69 -9.46 20.20
N ASP A 156 -7.66 -10.31 19.84
CA ASP A 156 -7.66 -11.72 20.18
C ASP A 156 -6.48 -12.41 19.47
N GLU A 157 -5.71 -13.21 20.19
CA GLU A 157 -4.56 -13.93 19.63
C GLU A 157 -4.97 -14.97 18.58
N GLN A 158 -6.26 -15.33 18.51
CA GLN A 158 -6.77 -16.38 17.62
C GLN A 158 -7.37 -15.86 16.30
N ALA A 159 -7.60 -14.55 16.13
CA ALA A 159 -8.19 -14.01 14.89
C ALA A 159 -7.60 -12.63 14.53
N PRO A 160 -7.33 -12.37 13.25
CA PRO A 160 -6.92 -11.03 12.82
C PRO A 160 -8.02 -10.02 13.20
N GLY A 161 -7.61 -8.99 13.95
CA GLY A 161 -8.52 -7.95 14.40
C GLY A 161 -9.11 -7.15 13.22
N PRO A 162 -10.26 -6.48 13.43
CA PRO A 162 -10.85 -5.62 12.41
C PRO A 162 -9.88 -4.49 12.01
N CYS A 163 -9.84 -4.15 10.73
CA CYS A 163 -9.08 -3.00 10.26
C CYS A 163 -9.68 -1.67 10.80
N PRO A 164 -8.91 -0.55 10.79
CA PRO A 164 -9.37 0.75 11.26
C PRO A 164 -10.74 1.19 10.71
N PHE A 165 -11.03 0.93 9.44
CA PHE A 165 -12.32 1.26 8.83
C PHE A 165 -13.45 0.45 9.47
N THR A 166 -13.27 -0.85 9.64
CA THR A 166 -14.27 -1.72 10.30
C THR A 166 -14.46 -1.35 11.77
N LEU A 167 -13.41 -0.97 12.49
CA LEU A 167 -13.53 -0.48 13.87
C LEU A 167 -14.39 0.78 13.97
N MET A 168 -14.34 1.66 12.95
CA MET A 168 -15.07 2.92 12.96
C MET A 168 -16.49 2.81 12.43
N TYR A 169 -16.70 1.99 11.41
CA TYR A 169 -17.99 1.93 10.69
C TYR A 169 -18.75 0.63 10.91
N GLY A 170 -18.15 -0.38 11.56
CA GLY A 170 -18.76 -1.69 11.82
C GLY A 170 -18.92 -2.59 10.59
N THR A 171 -18.34 -2.20 9.45
CA THR A 171 -18.41 -2.91 8.17
C THR A 171 -17.16 -2.62 7.35
N THR A 172 -16.84 -3.48 6.39
CA THR A 172 -15.69 -3.26 5.49
C THR A 172 -16.02 -2.24 4.39
N LEU A 173 -14.99 -1.65 3.77
CA LEU A 173 -15.18 -0.76 2.61
C LEU A 173 -15.92 -1.46 1.47
N TRP A 174 -15.57 -2.72 1.20
CA TRP A 174 -16.17 -3.52 0.12
C TRP A 174 -17.66 -3.79 0.35
N GLU A 175 -18.05 -4.08 1.59
CA GLU A 175 -19.47 -4.21 1.96
C GLU A 175 -20.22 -2.89 1.80
N VAL A 176 -19.62 -1.76 2.14
CA VAL A 176 -20.22 -0.43 1.90
C VAL A 176 -20.44 -0.21 0.40
N CYS A 177 -19.43 -0.45 -0.44
CA CYS A 177 -19.56 -0.36 -1.90
C CYS A 177 -20.67 -1.30 -2.42
N SER A 178 -20.80 -2.51 -1.87
CA SER A 178 -21.85 -3.44 -2.32
C SER A 178 -23.28 -2.97 -1.99
N ARG A 179 -23.46 -2.11 -0.98
CA ARG A 179 -24.76 -1.63 -0.49
C ARG A 179 -25.11 -0.21 -0.95
N ASP A 180 -24.11 0.60 -1.27
CA ASP A 180 -24.27 2.01 -1.65
C ASP A 180 -23.76 2.24 -3.09
N ASP A 181 -24.70 2.41 -4.01
CA ASP A 181 -24.41 2.63 -5.42
C ASP A 181 -23.61 3.91 -5.70
N ALA A 182 -23.79 4.97 -4.89
CA ALA A 182 -23.08 6.22 -5.08
C ALA A 182 -21.60 6.09 -4.67
N ILE A 183 -21.33 5.44 -3.54
CA ILE A 183 -19.97 5.15 -3.08
C ILE A 183 -19.28 4.20 -4.07
N ASN A 184 -19.97 3.15 -4.51
CA ASN A 184 -19.46 2.22 -5.50
C ASN A 184 -19.14 2.90 -6.83
N ALA A 185 -20.03 3.77 -7.33
CA ALA A 185 -19.79 4.51 -8.56
C ALA A 185 -18.58 5.46 -8.43
N LEU A 186 -18.45 6.15 -7.29
CA LEU A 186 -17.31 7.01 -7.01
C LEU A 186 -15.99 6.22 -7.04
N PHE A 187 -15.94 5.07 -6.36
CA PHE A 187 -14.76 4.20 -6.34
C PHE A 187 -14.41 3.68 -7.74
N ASN A 188 -15.39 3.13 -8.46
CA ASN A 188 -15.19 2.58 -9.80
C ASN A 188 -14.73 3.65 -10.81
N ASN A 189 -15.29 4.87 -10.73
CA ASN A 189 -14.86 5.98 -11.58
C ASN A 189 -13.41 6.38 -11.31
N ALA A 190 -12.98 6.40 -10.04
CA ALA A 190 -11.60 6.67 -9.68
C ALA A 190 -10.64 5.61 -10.24
N MET A 191 -10.97 4.32 -10.07
CA MET A 191 -10.17 3.20 -10.59
C MET A 191 -10.11 3.19 -12.12
N ALA A 192 -11.21 3.53 -12.79
CA ALA A 192 -11.27 3.63 -14.24
C ALA A 192 -10.41 4.79 -14.77
N ALA A 193 -10.45 5.96 -14.11
CA ALA A 193 -9.64 7.12 -14.49
C ALA A 193 -8.14 6.83 -14.35
N ASP A 194 -7.72 6.19 -13.25
CA ASP A 194 -6.33 5.77 -13.07
C ASP A 194 -5.91 4.76 -14.15
N SER A 195 -6.74 3.75 -14.40
CA SER A 195 -6.44 2.72 -15.40
C SER A 195 -6.32 3.32 -16.80
N HIS A 196 -7.18 4.28 -17.14
CA HIS A 196 -7.10 5.00 -18.41
C HIS A 196 -5.77 5.76 -18.56
N PHE A 197 -5.33 6.45 -17.51
CA PHE A 197 -4.05 7.17 -17.51
C PHE A 197 -2.86 6.19 -17.61
N LEU A 198 -2.80 5.22 -16.70
CA LEU A 198 -1.63 4.36 -16.55
C LEU A 198 -1.47 3.40 -17.73
N MET A 199 -2.55 2.75 -18.18
CA MET A 199 -2.44 1.72 -19.21
C MET A 199 -2.00 2.28 -20.56
N GLN A 200 -2.26 3.56 -20.84
CA GLN A 200 -1.71 4.24 -22.02
C GLN A 200 -0.18 4.32 -21.98
N ILE A 201 0.41 4.46 -20.80
CA ILE A 201 1.86 4.45 -20.60
C ILE A 201 2.38 3.02 -20.69
N VAL A 202 1.76 2.08 -19.95
CA VAL A 202 2.18 0.67 -19.93
C VAL A 202 2.19 0.07 -21.32
N LEU A 203 1.11 0.24 -22.10
CA LEU A 203 1.01 -0.35 -23.44
C LEU A 203 1.97 0.28 -24.45
N ARG A 204 2.32 1.56 -24.26
CA ARG A 204 3.25 2.28 -25.14
C ARG A 204 4.70 1.91 -24.87
N GLU A 205 5.12 1.98 -23.60
CA GLU A 205 6.53 1.88 -23.22
C GLU A 205 6.94 0.47 -22.79
N PHE A 206 5.98 -0.31 -22.28
CA PHE A 206 6.19 -1.63 -21.68
C PHE A 206 5.25 -2.68 -22.28
N GLY A 207 4.76 -2.45 -23.51
CA GLY A 207 3.80 -3.32 -24.17
C GLY A 207 4.34 -4.74 -24.40
N GLU A 208 5.67 -4.91 -24.40
CA GLU A 208 6.34 -6.20 -24.51
C GLU A 208 5.98 -7.19 -23.40
N VAL A 209 5.54 -6.70 -22.23
CA VAL A 209 5.05 -7.59 -21.17
C VAL A 209 3.79 -8.35 -21.59
N PHE A 210 3.09 -7.90 -22.62
CA PHE A 210 1.92 -8.55 -23.22
C PHE A 210 2.20 -9.18 -24.59
N HIS A 211 3.47 -9.33 -24.99
CA HIS A 211 3.81 -10.02 -26.24
C HIS A 211 3.83 -11.55 -26.08
N GLY A 212 3.42 -12.26 -27.13
CA GLY A 212 3.49 -13.72 -27.19
C GLY A 212 2.50 -14.45 -26.27
N ILE A 213 1.41 -13.79 -25.86
CA ILE A 213 0.36 -14.35 -25.00
C ILE A 213 -0.94 -14.51 -25.80
N ASP A 214 -1.64 -15.63 -25.61
CA ASP A 214 -2.89 -15.92 -26.32
C ASP A 214 -4.13 -15.55 -25.50
N SER A 215 -4.01 -15.60 -24.17
CA SER A 215 -5.09 -15.30 -23.23
C SER A 215 -4.61 -14.62 -21.96
N LEU A 216 -5.40 -13.68 -21.45
CA LEU A 216 -5.16 -12.94 -20.22
C LEU A 216 -6.43 -12.88 -19.38
N VAL A 217 -6.31 -13.06 -18.07
CA VAL A 217 -7.36 -12.75 -17.10
C VAL A 217 -6.96 -11.55 -16.24
N ASP A 218 -7.76 -10.49 -16.30
CA ASP A 218 -7.67 -9.29 -15.46
C ASP A 218 -8.51 -9.55 -14.19
N VAL A 219 -7.82 -9.84 -13.09
CA VAL A 219 -8.44 -10.27 -11.82
C VAL A 219 -8.77 -9.07 -10.97
N ALA A 220 -10.02 -9.02 -10.49
CA ALA A 220 -10.63 -7.82 -9.91
C ALA A 220 -10.50 -6.60 -10.85
N GLY A 221 -10.68 -6.84 -12.16
CA GLY A 221 -10.53 -5.83 -13.22
C GLY A 221 -11.67 -4.80 -13.29
N GLY A 222 -12.61 -4.85 -12.36
CA GLY A 222 -13.74 -3.93 -12.25
C GLY A 222 -14.64 -3.96 -13.49
N VAL A 223 -14.89 -2.78 -14.05
CA VAL A 223 -15.66 -2.61 -15.29
C VAL A 223 -14.81 -2.79 -16.55
N GLY A 224 -13.59 -3.34 -16.42
CA GLY A 224 -12.75 -3.78 -17.54
C GLY A 224 -11.87 -2.72 -18.18
N GLY A 225 -11.61 -1.60 -17.49
CA GLY A 225 -10.85 -0.48 -18.05
C GLY A 225 -9.45 -0.87 -18.57
N ALA A 226 -8.71 -1.67 -17.80
CA ALA A 226 -7.39 -2.14 -18.19
C ALA A 226 -7.45 -3.23 -19.27
N ALA A 227 -8.27 -4.28 -19.06
CA ALA A 227 -8.50 -5.32 -20.06
C ALA A 227 -8.92 -4.78 -21.44
N MET A 228 -9.80 -3.77 -21.50
CA MET A 228 -10.22 -3.14 -22.75
C MET A 228 -9.07 -2.39 -23.44
N ALA A 229 -8.22 -1.69 -22.69
CA ALA A 229 -7.04 -1.03 -23.23
C ALA A 229 -6.05 -2.05 -23.81
N ILE A 230 -5.80 -3.13 -23.08
CA ILE A 230 -4.94 -4.24 -23.52
C ILE A 230 -5.51 -4.89 -24.79
N ALA A 231 -6.79 -5.22 -24.78
CA ALA A 231 -7.50 -5.84 -25.91
C ALA A 231 -7.45 -4.97 -27.19
N ALA A 232 -7.54 -3.64 -27.04
CA ALA A 232 -7.42 -2.71 -28.15
C ALA A 232 -5.99 -2.64 -28.74
N ALA A 233 -4.96 -2.75 -27.88
CA ALA A 233 -3.55 -2.77 -28.32
C ALA A 233 -3.15 -4.13 -28.91
N PHE A 234 -3.77 -5.23 -28.46
CA PHE A 234 -3.50 -6.59 -28.89
C PHE A 234 -4.79 -7.29 -29.35
N PRO A 235 -5.28 -7.02 -30.58
CA PRO A 235 -6.60 -7.49 -31.04
C PRO A 235 -6.79 -9.01 -31.08
N CYS A 236 -5.71 -9.79 -31.08
CA CYS A 236 -5.74 -11.25 -31.07
C CYS A 236 -5.77 -11.84 -29.65
N LEU A 237 -5.45 -11.06 -28.62
CA LEU A 237 -5.35 -11.52 -27.23
C LEU A 237 -6.74 -11.72 -26.63
N LYS A 238 -7.08 -12.90 -26.14
CA LYS A 238 -8.37 -13.10 -25.44
C LYS A 238 -8.28 -12.54 -24.03
N CYS A 239 -9.09 -11.55 -23.70
CA CYS A 239 -9.11 -10.95 -22.37
C CYS A 239 -10.36 -11.40 -21.60
N THR A 240 -10.17 -11.87 -20.38
CA THR A 240 -11.26 -12.13 -19.43
C THR A 240 -11.12 -11.16 -18.26
N VAL A 241 -12.20 -10.48 -17.87
CA VAL A 241 -12.26 -9.72 -16.63
C VAL A 241 -12.98 -10.58 -15.60
N LEU A 242 -12.27 -10.94 -14.53
CA LEU A 242 -12.86 -11.58 -13.35
C LEU A 242 -13.14 -10.50 -12.30
N ASP A 243 -14.36 -10.39 -11.83
CA ASP A 243 -14.69 -9.56 -10.66
C ASP A 243 -15.91 -10.13 -9.94
N LEU A 244 -16.28 -9.55 -8.80
CA LEU A 244 -17.46 -9.95 -8.06
C LEU A 244 -18.73 -9.80 -8.93
N PRO A 245 -19.74 -10.68 -8.77
CA PRO A 245 -20.93 -10.69 -9.62
C PRO A 245 -21.64 -9.33 -9.72
N HIS A 246 -21.71 -8.59 -8.61
CA HIS A 246 -22.37 -7.27 -8.57
C HIS A 246 -21.60 -6.17 -9.31
N VAL A 247 -20.28 -6.33 -9.47
CA VAL A 247 -19.42 -5.40 -10.24
C VAL A 247 -19.55 -5.70 -11.72
N VAL A 248 -19.41 -6.97 -12.11
CA VAL A 248 -19.56 -7.41 -13.51
C VAL A 248 -20.95 -7.09 -14.06
N ALA A 249 -22.00 -7.13 -13.24
CA ALA A 249 -23.34 -6.72 -13.66
C ALA A 249 -23.45 -5.26 -14.12
N LYS A 250 -22.49 -4.40 -13.73
CA LYS A 250 -22.39 -2.99 -14.14
C LYS A 250 -21.41 -2.76 -15.29
N ALA A 251 -20.77 -3.81 -15.80
CA ALA A 251 -19.86 -3.72 -16.93
C ALA A 251 -20.62 -3.36 -18.23
N PRO A 252 -19.93 -2.78 -19.23
CA PRO A 252 -20.55 -2.46 -20.51
C PRO A 252 -21.18 -3.70 -21.17
N SER A 253 -22.47 -3.62 -21.52
CA SER A 253 -23.23 -4.75 -22.07
C SER A 253 -22.79 -5.18 -23.48
N SER A 254 -22.09 -4.31 -24.20
CA SER A 254 -21.44 -4.67 -25.46
C SER A 254 -20.05 -5.22 -25.14
N SER A 255 -19.80 -6.50 -25.45
CA SER A 255 -18.45 -7.02 -25.56
C SER A 255 -17.68 -6.15 -26.56
N ILE A 256 -16.81 -5.26 -26.06
CA ILE A 256 -15.94 -4.46 -26.93
C ILE A 256 -14.82 -5.41 -27.37
N GLY A 257 -15.01 -6.03 -28.54
CA GLY A 257 -14.03 -6.91 -29.16
C GLY A 257 -13.84 -8.25 -28.43
N ASN A 258 -12.61 -8.49 -28.00
CA ASN A 258 -12.02 -9.72 -27.46
C ASN A 258 -12.06 -9.79 -25.91
N VAL A 259 -12.92 -8.99 -25.26
CA VAL A 259 -13.08 -8.95 -23.80
C VAL A 259 -14.37 -9.67 -23.36
N GLN A 260 -14.23 -10.62 -22.43
CA GLN A 260 -15.32 -11.32 -21.74
C GLN A 260 -15.32 -10.94 -20.26
N PHE A 261 -16.50 -10.85 -19.63
CA PHE A 261 -16.62 -10.66 -18.18
C PHE A 261 -17.12 -11.94 -17.50
N VAL A 262 -16.56 -12.25 -16.33
CA VAL A 262 -16.88 -13.41 -15.51
C VAL A 262 -17.08 -12.96 -14.07
N GLY A 263 -18.28 -13.19 -13.53
CA GLY A 263 -18.57 -12.99 -12.11
C GLY A 263 -18.01 -14.14 -11.28
N GLY A 264 -17.22 -13.84 -10.26
CA GLY A 264 -16.64 -14.85 -9.36
C GLY A 264 -15.84 -14.24 -8.22
N ASP A 265 -15.24 -15.11 -7.41
CA ASP A 265 -14.36 -14.73 -6.31
C ASP A 265 -12.95 -15.25 -6.55
N MET A 266 -11.97 -14.35 -6.62
CA MET A 266 -10.55 -14.67 -6.81
C MET A 266 -9.97 -15.53 -5.67
N PHE A 267 -10.57 -15.50 -4.48
CA PHE A 267 -10.20 -16.38 -3.37
C PHE A 267 -10.68 -17.82 -3.55
N GLU A 268 -11.65 -18.05 -4.43
CA GLU A 268 -12.15 -19.39 -4.75
C GLU A 268 -11.49 -19.95 -6.00
N SER A 269 -11.58 -19.25 -7.13
CA SER A 269 -11.00 -19.70 -8.39
C SER A 269 -10.78 -18.55 -9.37
N ILE A 270 -9.79 -18.71 -10.25
CA ILE A 270 -9.48 -17.76 -11.32
C ILE A 270 -9.59 -18.49 -12.66
N PRO A 271 -10.31 -17.95 -13.67
CA PRO A 271 -10.41 -18.55 -14.99
C PRO A 271 -9.04 -18.85 -15.62
N PRO A 272 -8.84 -20.02 -16.25
CA PRO A 272 -7.56 -20.35 -16.88
C PRO A 272 -7.18 -19.38 -18.00
N ALA A 273 -5.92 -18.95 -18.03
CA ALA A 273 -5.34 -18.08 -19.05
C ALA A 273 -3.81 -18.26 -19.13
N ASN A 274 -3.14 -17.75 -20.16
CA ASN A 274 -1.67 -17.72 -20.17
C ASN A 274 -1.13 -16.74 -19.13
N VAL A 275 -1.83 -15.61 -18.97
CA VAL A 275 -1.43 -14.54 -18.05
C VAL A 275 -2.56 -14.21 -17.08
N VAL A 276 -2.20 -14.08 -15.80
CA VAL A 276 -3.03 -13.40 -14.82
C VAL A 276 -2.49 -11.97 -14.64
N PHE A 277 -3.36 -10.98 -14.73
CA PHE A 277 -3.05 -9.57 -14.53
C PHE A 277 -3.71 -9.07 -13.25
N LEU A 278 -2.93 -8.46 -12.37
CA LEU A 278 -3.33 -7.94 -11.07
C LEU A 278 -2.87 -6.48 -10.96
N LYS A 279 -3.76 -5.53 -11.19
CA LYS A 279 -3.45 -4.10 -11.06
C LYS A 279 -4.18 -3.53 -9.84
N TRP A 280 -3.46 -3.02 -8.84
CA TRP A 280 -4.05 -2.49 -7.60
C TRP A 280 -4.92 -3.51 -6.87
N ILE A 281 -4.40 -4.72 -6.73
CA ILE A 281 -5.15 -5.80 -6.07
C ILE A 281 -4.44 -6.20 -4.79
N LEU A 282 -3.19 -6.62 -4.88
CA LEU A 282 -2.51 -7.27 -3.75
C LEU A 282 -2.18 -6.29 -2.62
N HIS A 283 -2.16 -4.98 -2.89
CA HIS A 283 -2.00 -3.98 -1.84
C HIS A 283 -3.21 -3.80 -0.91
N ASP A 284 -4.39 -4.30 -1.28
CA ASP A 284 -5.60 -4.21 -0.45
C ASP A 284 -5.64 -5.30 0.64
N TRP A 285 -4.77 -6.31 0.52
CA TRP A 285 -4.86 -7.55 1.28
C TRP A 285 -3.64 -7.82 2.15
N SER A 286 -3.87 -8.59 3.22
CA SER A 286 -2.80 -9.12 4.07
C SER A 286 -1.89 -10.10 3.32
N ASP A 287 -0.73 -10.43 3.89
CA ASP A 287 0.20 -11.39 3.28
C ASP A 287 -0.45 -12.76 3.04
N ASP A 288 -1.20 -13.28 4.01
CA ASP A 288 -1.86 -14.58 3.93
C ASP A 288 -2.92 -14.61 2.80
N GLU A 289 -3.68 -13.52 2.67
CA GLU A 289 -4.67 -13.35 1.60
C GLU A 289 -3.99 -13.22 0.23
N CYS A 290 -2.91 -12.43 0.13
CA CYS A 290 -2.10 -12.35 -1.08
C CYS A 290 -1.53 -13.72 -1.49
N ILE A 291 -1.02 -14.50 -0.54
CA ILE A 291 -0.51 -15.85 -0.81
C ILE A 291 -1.63 -16.75 -1.34
N LYS A 292 -2.84 -16.65 -0.78
CA LYS A 292 -4.01 -17.40 -1.26
C LYS A 292 -4.39 -16.99 -2.69
N ILE A 293 -4.47 -15.69 -2.97
CA ILE A 293 -4.74 -15.17 -4.33
C ILE A 293 -3.68 -15.68 -5.30
N LEU A 294 -2.40 -15.50 -4.98
CA LEU A 294 -1.28 -15.91 -5.83
C LEU A 294 -1.26 -17.42 -6.09
N LYS A 295 -1.65 -18.26 -5.12
CA LYS A 295 -1.81 -19.71 -5.31
C LYS A 295 -2.93 -20.04 -6.30
N ASN A 296 -4.05 -19.33 -6.25
CA ASN A 296 -5.12 -19.47 -7.23
C ASN A 296 -4.68 -18.99 -8.62
N CYS A 297 -3.94 -17.87 -8.69
CA CYS A 297 -3.36 -17.38 -9.94
C CYS A 297 -2.40 -18.42 -10.55
N LYS A 298 -1.57 -19.06 -9.71
CA LYS A 298 -0.64 -20.12 -10.13
C LYS A 298 -1.37 -21.32 -10.75
N GLN A 299 -2.52 -21.69 -10.20
CA GLN A 299 -3.35 -22.78 -10.74
C GLN A 299 -4.03 -22.41 -12.06
N ALA A 300 -4.28 -21.12 -12.29
CA ALA A 300 -4.94 -20.61 -13.49
C ALA A 300 -4.00 -20.47 -14.70
N ILE A 301 -2.68 -20.51 -14.51
CA ILE A 301 -1.69 -20.32 -15.58
C ILE A 301 -0.96 -21.63 -15.94
N PRO A 302 -0.52 -21.81 -17.20
CA PRO A 302 0.32 -22.94 -17.57
C PRO A 302 1.75 -22.78 -17.04
N SER A 303 2.65 -23.71 -17.39
CA SER A 303 4.07 -23.56 -17.07
C SER A 303 4.70 -22.36 -17.79
N ARG A 304 5.85 -21.88 -17.29
CA ARG A 304 6.61 -20.79 -17.91
C ARG A 304 6.92 -21.05 -19.39
N ASP A 305 7.33 -22.27 -19.74
CA ASP A 305 7.66 -22.64 -21.13
C ASP A 305 6.45 -22.60 -22.07
N ALA A 306 5.24 -22.74 -21.52
CA ALA A 306 3.97 -22.58 -22.23
C ALA A 306 3.41 -21.14 -22.13
N GLY A 307 4.26 -20.17 -21.75
CA GLY A 307 3.91 -18.76 -21.68
C GLY A 307 3.21 -18.33 -20.38
N GLY A 308 3.20 -19.17 -19.35
CA GLY A 308 2.58 -18.89 -18.06
C GLY A 308 3.30 -17.81 -17.27
N LYS A 309 2.61 -16.74 -16.89
CA LYS A 309 3.13 -15.74 -15.94
C LYS A 309 2.01 -14.94 -15.26
N ILE A 310 2.36 -14.28 -14.15
CA ILE A 310 1.52 -13.25 -13.52
C ILE A 310 2.18 -11.90 -13.75
N ILE A 311 1.39 -10.90 -14.10
CA ILE A 311 1.80 -9.51 -14.18
C ILE A 311 1.08 -8.75 -13.07
N ILE A 312 1.83 -8.13 -12.16
CA ILE A 312 1.32 -7.31 -11.08
C ILE A 312 1.71 -5.86 -11.34
N ILE A 313 0.79 -4.93 -11.13
CA ILE A 313 1.07 -3.50 -11.08
C ILE A 313 0.63 -2.97 -9.72
N ASP A 314 1.62 -2.80 -8.84
CA ASP A 314 1.47 -2.30 -7.47
C ASP A 314 2.72 -1.51 -7.06
N ILE A 315 2.69 -0.87 -5.89
CA ILE A 315 3.86 -0.15 -5.37
C ILE A 315 4.89 -1.16 -4.83
N VAL A 316 6.16 -0.88 -5.11
CA VAL A 316 7.29 -1.48 -4.39
C VAL A 316 7.97 -0.36 -3.62
N VAL A 317 7.79 -0.35 -2.30
CA VAL A 317 8.25 0.77 -1.46
C VAL A 317 9.78 0.85 -1.53
N GLY A 318 10.29 2.02 -1.90
CA GLY A 318 11.73 2.28 -1.97
C GLY A 318 12.46 1.63 -3.15
N SER A 319 11.74 1.14 -4.17
CA SER A 319 12.35 0.52 -5.36
C SER A 319 13.15 1.48 -6.25
N GLU A 320 12.91 2.78 -6.13
CA GLU A 320 13.69 3.83 -6.81
C GLU A 320 14.41 4.68 -5.76
N SER A 321 15.73 4.49 -5.63
CA SER A 321 16.47 4.87 -4.43
C SER A 321 16.87 6.35 -4.33
N SER A 322 16.62 7.17 -5.37
CA SER A 322 17.11 8.56 -5.41
C SER A 322 16.05 9.65 -5.31
N ASP A 323 14.75 9.35 -5.51
CA ASP A 323 13.69 10.35 -5.39
C ASP A 323 13.04 10.31 -4.00
N THR A 324 13.37 11.31 -3.17
CA THR A 324 12.82 11.45 -1.81
C THR A 324 11.32 11.72 -1.82
N LYS A 325 10.79 12.45 -2.80
CA LYS A 325 9.35 12.75 -2.89
C LYS A 325 8.56 11.52 -3.30
N LEU A 326 9.09 10.74 -4.22
CA LEU A 326 8.51 9.46 -4.60
C LEU A 326 8.41 8.54 -3.37
N LEU A 327 9.53 8.35 -2.65
CA LEU A 327 9.55 7.56 -1.42
C LEU A 327 8.54 8.10 -0.38
N GLU A 328 8.50 9.41 -0.16
CA GLU A 328 7.53 10.05 0.74
C GLU A 328 6.09 9.72 0.34
N THR A 329 5.77 9.79 -0.95
CA THR A 329 4.43 9.50 -1.46
C THR A 329 4.07 8.02 -1.27
N GLN A 330 5.02 7.10 -1.52
CA GLN A 330 4.83 5.67 -1.30
C GLN A 330 4.54 5.36 0.19
N VAL A 331 5.33 5.91 1.13
CA VAL A 331 5.11 5.62 2.57
C VAL A 331 3.84 6.29 3.12
N ILE A 332 3.46 7.46 2.59
CA ILE A 332 2.20 8.12 2.94
C ILE A 332 1.01 7.31 2.45
N TYR A 333 1.08 6.82 1.21
CA TYR A 333 0.04 5.98 0.65
C TYR A 333 -0.06 4.66 1.41
N ASP A 334 1.08 4.07 1.77
CA ASP A 334 1.11 2.90 2.64
C ASP A 334 0.39 3.16 3.97
N LEU A 335 0.71 4.22 4.71
CA LEU A 335 -0.02 4.55 5.94
C LEU A 335 -1.53 4.76 5.70
N HIS A 336 -1.92 5.26 4.52
CA HIS A 336 -3.33 5.40 4.15
C HIS A 336 -4.02 4.04 3.94
N LEU A 337 -3.34 3.06 3.33
CA LEU A 337 -3.86 1.72 3.08
C LEU A 337 -4.13 0.92 4.35
N MET A 338 -3.46 1.25 5.47
CA MET A 338 -3.81 0.70 6.78
C MET A 338 -5.30 0.81 7.08
N LYS A 339 -5.98 1.85 6.60
CA LYS A 339 -7.40 2.09 6.90
C LYS A 339 -8.27 0.87 6.55
N ILE A 340 -7.97 0.18 5.45
CA ILE A 340 -8.71 -1.00 5.00
C ILE A 340 -8.04 -2.32 5.34
N GLY A 341 -6.89 -2.30 6.02
CA GLY A 341 -6.08 -3.49 6.28
C GLY A 341 -5.06 -3.81 5.18
N GLY A 342 -4.97 -2.97 4.15
CA GLY A 342 -4.02 -3.12 3.06
C GLY A 342 -2.58 -2.78 3.45
N VAL A 343 -1.64 -3.16 2.59
CA VAL A 343 -0.19 -3.08 2.80
C VAL A 343 0.51 -2.76 1.49
N GLU A 344 1.29 -1.68 1.45
CA GLU A 344 2.32 -1.50 0.42
C GLU A 344 3.61 -2.16 0.88
N ARG A 345 4.22 -2.94 -0.01
CA ARG A 345 5.32 -3.84 0.33
C ARG A 345 6.63 -3.34 -0.26
N ASP A 346 7.71 -3.49 0.48
CA ASP A 346 9.06 -3.41 -0.09
C ASP A 346 9.41 -4.69 -0.87
N GLU A 347 10.55 -4.70 -1.57
CA GLU A 347 10.94 -5.87 -2.38
C GLU A 347 11.10 -7.16 -1.55
N GLN A 348 11.58 -7.08 -0.30
CA GLN A 348 11.76 -8.26 0.54
C GLN A 348 10.42 -8.84 0.98
N GLU A 349 9.47 -7.96 1.31
CA GLU A 349 8.09 -8.34 1.63
C GLU A 349 7.38 -8.97 0.41
N TRP A 350 7.53 -8.39 -0.78
CA TRP A 350 7.05 -8.99 -2.04
C TRP A 350 7.67 -10.36 -2.30
N LYS A 351 9.00 -10.46 -2.22
CA LYS A 351 9.73 -11.72 -2.41
C LYS A 351 9.25 -12.81 -1.47
N LYS A 352 9.02 -12.48 -0.19
CA LYS A 352 8.52 -13.42 0.82
C LYS A 352 7.19 -14.03 0.37
N ILE A 353 6.20 -13.20 0.04
CA ILE A 353 4.87 -13.72 -0.35
C ILE A 353 4.91 -14.49 -1.68
N PHE A 354 5.80 -14.13 -2.61
CA PHE A 354 6.02 -14.88 -3.85
C PHE A 354 6.55 -16.29 -3.57
N LEU A 355 7.57 -16.42 -2.71
CA LEU A 355 8.15 -17.70 -2.33
C LEU A 355 7.14 -18.59 -1.59
N GLU A 356 6.36 -18.01 -0.67
CA GLU A 356 5.32 -18.74 0.09
C GLU A 356 4.12 -19.15 -0.78
N ALA A 357 3.82 -18.38 -1.83
CA ALA A 357 2.88 -18.77 -2.88
C ALA A 357 3.46 -19.81 -3.86
N GLY A 358 4.74 -20.17 -3.72
CA GLY A 358 5.40 -21.22 -4.47
C GLY A 358 6.07 -20.78 -5.77
N PHE A 359 6.22 -19.49 -6.01
CA PHE A 359 6.95 -18.94 -7.16
C PHE A 359 8.43 -18.82 -6.83
N LYS A 360 9.30 -19.06 -7.82
CA LYS A 360 10.76 -19.09 -7.61
C LYS A 360 11.52 -18.02 -8.38
N ASP A 361 10.89 -17.43 -9.38
CA ASP A 361 11.50 -16.40 -10.22
C ASP A 361 10.53 -15.24 -10.40
N TYR A 362 11.05 -14.03 -10.27
CA TYR A 362 10.31 -12.79 -10.41
C TYR A 362 11.21 -11.69 -10.96
N LYS A 363 10.60 -10.69 -11.58
CA LYS A 363 11.26 -9.49 -12.09
C LYS A 363 10.47 -8.27 -11.68
N ILE A 364 11.12 -7.30 -11.03
CA ILE A 364 10.52 -6.01 -10.66
C ILE A 364 11.09 -4.92 -11.57
N MET A 365 10.22 -4.10 -12.12
CA MET A 365 10.55 -2.95 -12.96
C MET A 365 9.93 -1.68 -12.34
N PRO A 366 10.71 -0.87 -11.60
CA PRO A 366 10.23 0.36 -10.99
C PRO A 366 10.20 1.49 -12.03
N VAL A 367 9.23 1.42 -12.94
CA VAL A 367 9.20 2.24 -14.17
C VAL A 367 7.90 3.03 -14.35
N LEU A 368 6.96 2.95 -13.41
CA LEU A 368 5.62 3.55 -13.50
C LEU A 368 5.37 4.62 -12.42
N GLY A 369 6.40 5.43 -12.14
CA GLY A 369 6.36 6.45 -11.09
C GLY A 369 6.16 5.79 -9.72
N LEU A 370 4.97 5.96 -9.13
CA LEU A 370 4.64 5.34 -7.83
C LEU A 370 4.67 3.81 -7.87
N ARG A 371 4.38 3.21 -9.02
CA ARG A 371 4.15 1.78 -9.19
C ARG A 371 5.32 1.12 -9.89
N SER A 372 5.37 -0.19 -9.72
CA SER A 372 6.25 -1.08 -10.45
C SER A 372 5.42 -2.03 -11.31
N ILE A 373 6.04 -2.55 -12.37
CA ILE A 373 5.56 -3.77 -13.03
C ILE A 373 6.33 -4.93 -12.41
N ILE A 374 5.62 -5.95 -11.94
CA ILE A 374 6.22 -7.17 -11.41
C ILE A 374 5.77 -8.33 -12.29
N GLU A 375 6.73 -9.07 -12.85
CA GLU A 375 6.46 -10.33 -13.52
C GLU A 375 6.82 -11.48 -12.58
N LEU A 376 5.93 -12.45 -12.44
CA LEU A 376 6.09 -13.62 -11.57
C LEU A 376 5.89 -14.90 -12.38
N TYR A 377 6.82 -15.86 -12.25
CA TYR A 377 6.87 -17.06 -13.09
C TYR A 377 6.67 -18.35 -12.28
N PRO A 378 5.74 -19.25 -12.69
CA PRO A 378 5.30 -20.42 -11.93
C PRO A 378 6.36 -21.50 -11.75
#